data_AF-A0A225WWK3-F1
#
_entry.id   AF-A0A225WWK3-F1
#
_cell.length_a   1.000
_cell.length_b   1.000
_cell.length_c   1.000
_cell.angle_alpha   90.00
_cell.angle_beta   90.00
_cell.angle_gamma   90.00
#
_symmetry.space_group_name_H-M   'P 1'
#
loop_
_entity.id
_entity.type
_entity.pdbx_description
1 polymer ?
#
loop_
_entity_poly.entity_id
_entity_poly.type
_entity_poly.pdbx_seq_one_letter_code
_entity_poly.pdbx_strand_id
1 'polypeptide(L)'
;MKQYKDKTALALLYRLNQAAERADVKFMKSERRREQHIKRFIKNLKDMSLRSTLQSQRFYKVSDLEYVLKQQEEVNANGNYSTRSPTNRDFKTDNVARDGMRHRNSNRAYVAEDDEGADV
;
A
#
# COMPACT_ATOMS: atom_id res chain seq x y z
N MET A 1 11.64 6.63 -34.02
CA MET A 1 12.28 5.82 -32.96
C MET A 1 11.25 5.55 -31.87
N LYS A 2 10.82 4.30 -31.72
CA LYS A 2 9.67 3.88 -30.91
C LYS A 2 10.10 3.62 -29.45
N GLN A 3 9.30 4.16 -28.53
CA GLN A 3 9.02 3.64 -27.18
C GLN A 3 10.10 3.78 -26.11
N TYR A 4 10.00 4.85 -25.31
CA TYR A 4 10.59 4.93 -23.96
C TYR A 4 9.55 5.40 -22.93
N LYS A 5 8.30 4.93 -23.10
CA LYS A 5 7.22 5.30 -22.18
C LYS A 5 7.28 4.49 -20.88
N ASP A 6 7.84 3.28 -20.92
CA ASP A 6 7.87 2.38 -19.75
C ASP A 6 9.30 1.92 -19.39
N LYS A 7 10.26 2.85 -19.31
CA LYS A 7 11.53 2.49 -18.65
C LYS A 7 11.31 2.52 -17.15
N THR A 8 11.26 1.35 -16.54
CA THR A 8 11.36 1.18 -15.09
C THR A 8 12.54 2.00 -14.54
N ALA A 9 12.35 2.61 -13.37
CA ALA A 9 13.41 3.29 -12.64
C ALA A 9 14.68 2.41 -12.45
N LEU A 10 14.52 1.10 -12.29
CA LEU A 10 15.61 0.12 -12.26
C LEU A 10 16.42 0.09 -13.58
N ALA A 11 15.75 0.12 -14.73
CA ALA A 11 16.41 0.18 -16.03
C ALA A 11 17.15 1.50 -16.25
N LEU A 12 16.68 2.60 -15.65
CA LEU A 12 17.40 3.88 -15.64
C LEU A 12 18.66 3.80 -14.78
N LEU A 13 18.60 3.14 -13.62
CA LEU A 13 19.76 2.95 -12.74
C LEU A 13 20.87 2.16 -13.46
N TYR A 14 20.50 1.06 -14.12
CA TYR A 14 21.46 0.24 -14.86
C TYR A 14 22.17 1.00 -15.99
N ARG A 15 21.42 1.81 -16.75
CA ARG A 15 21.99 2.67 -17.81
C ARG A 15 22.91 3.74 -17.25
N LEU A 16 22.55 4.32 -16.11
CA LEU A 16 23.36 5.34 -15.46
C LEU A 16 24.68 4.73 -14.94
N ASN A 17 24.64 3.52 -14.38
CA ASN A 17 25.84 2.79 -13.96
C ASN A 17 26.77 2.51 -15.14
N GLN A 18 26.25 2.03 -16.27
CA GLN A 18 27.06 1.86 -17.48
C GLN A 18 27.67 3.18 -17.97
N ALA A 19 26.92 4.29 -17.92
CA ALA A 19 27.45 5.59 -18.30
C ALA A 19 28.58 6.06 -17.36
N ALA A 20 28.45 5.77 -16.06
CA ALA A 20 29.49 6.06 -15.08
C ALA A 20 30.75 5.20 -15.29
N GLU A 21 30.59 3.91 -15.62
CA GLU A 21 31.71 3.04 -16.00
C GLU A 21 32.42 3.55 -17.26
N ARG A 22 31.67 3.92 -18.30
CA ARG A 22 32.23 4.51 -19.53
C ARG A 22 32.97 5.83 -19.28
N ALA A 23 32.54 6.60 -18.29
CA ALA A 23 33.17 7.86 -17.90
C ALA A 23 34.31 7.70 -16.88
N ASP A 24 34.74 6.46 -16.57
CA ASP A 24 35.69 6.11 -15.51
C ASP A 24 35.37 6.75 -14.15
N VAL A 25 34.08 6.93 -13.86
CA VAL A 25 33.62 7.38 -12.56
C VAL A 25 33.71 6.19 -11.61
N LYS A 26 34.78 6.14 -10.81
CA LYS A 26 34.99 5.13 -9.76
C LYS A 26 34.00 5.28 -8.58
N PHE A 27 32.70 5.16 -8.84
CA PHE A 27 31.63 5.30 -7.84
C PHE A 27 31.63 4.13 -6.84
N MET A 28 32.17 2.96 -7.19
CA MET A 28 32.30 1.85 -6.24
C MET A 28 33.40 2.11 -5.19
N LYS A 29 34.50 2.78 -5.58
CA LYS A 29 35.69 2.96 -4.72
C LYS A 29 35.63 4.20 -3.83
N SER A 30 34.86 5.22 -4.21
CA SER A 30 34.75 6.47 -3.47
C SER A 30 33.31 6.71 -3.05
N GLU A 31 33.08 6.76 -1.74
CA GLU A 31 31.77 7.08 -1.15
C GLU A 31 31.24 8.43 -1.66
N ARG A 32 32.08 9.47 -1.65
CA ARG A 32 31.71 10.79 -2.17
C ARG A 32 31.26 10.73 -3.64
N ARG A 33 31.95 9.98 -4.49
CA ARG A 33 31.55 9.81 -5.90
C ARG A 33 30.26 9.00 -6.03
N ARG A 34 30.08 7.99 -5.17
CA ARG A 34 28.85 7.17 -5.11
C ARG A 34 27.64 8.00 -4.73
N GLU A 35 27.74 8.80 -3.67
CA GLU A 35 26.66 9.69 -3.26
C GLU A 35 26.30 10.69 -4.36
N GLN A 36 27.31 11.27 -5.02
CA GLN A 36 27.07 12.18 -6.14
C GLN A 36 26.39 11.47 -7.32
N HIS A 37 26.78 10.24 -7.62
CA HIS A 37 26.16 9.40 -8.64
C HIS A 37 24.69 9.14 -8.32
N ILE A 38 24.38 8.76 -7.07
CA ILE A 38 23.01 8.55 -6.61
C ILE A 38 22.20 9.84 -6.64
N LYS A 39 22.76 10.97 -6.20
CA LYS A 39 22.08 12.28 -6.29
C LYS A 39 21.75 12.66 -7.73
N ARG A 40 22.67 12.39 -8.67
CA ARG A 40 22.42 12.59 -10.11
C ARG A 40 21.31 11.68 -10.64
N PHE A 41 21.28 10.43 -10.21
CA PHE A 41 20.18 9.51 -10.54
C PHE A 41 18.83 10.08 -10.09
N ILE A 42 18.71 10.44 -8.82
CA ILE A 42 17.46 10.96 -8.23
C ILE A 42 17.01 12.24 -8.95
N LYS A 43 17.95 13.13 -9.32
CA LYS A 43 17.64 14.36 -10.09
C LYS A 43 17.10 14.06 -11.49
N ASN A 44 17.54 12.97 -12.12
CA ASN A 44 17.16 12.57 -13.47
C ASN A 44 15.89 11.69 -13.52
N LEU A 45 15.27 11.39 -12.38
CA LEU A 45 14.02 10.64 -12.34
C LEU A 45 12.85 11.47 -12.89
N LYS A 46 12.03 10.83 -13.73
CA LYS A 46 10.81 11.42 -14.29
C LYS A 46 9.62 11.37 -13.31
N ASP A 47 9.58 10.35 -12.47
CA ASP A 47 8.54 10.19 -11.47
C ASP A 47 8.84 11.09 -10.27
N MET A 48 8.02 12.14 -10.11
CA MET A 48 8.18 13.13 -9.04
C MET A 48 7.88 12.54 -7.65
N SER A 49 6.97 11.57 -7.56
CA SER A 49 6.61 10.91 -6.31
C SER A 49 7.75 10.03 -5.81
N LEU A 50 8.25 9.14 -6.69
CA LEU A 50 9.42 8.31 -6.42
C LEU A 50 10.67 9.16 -6.12
N ARG A 51 10.85 10.25 -6.87
CA ARG A 51 11.95 11.19 -6.61
C ARG A 51 11.87 11.78 -5.19
N SER A 52 10.69 12.21 -4.73
CA SER A 52 10.52 12.75 -3.38
C SER A 52 10.83 11.69 -2.31
N THR A 53 10.35 10.46 -2.49
CA THR A 53 10.61 9.33 -1.59
C THR A 53 12.10 8.99 -1.51
N LEU A 54 12.82 9.02 -2.64
CA LEU A 54 14.26 8.75 -2.65
C LEU A 54 15.09 9.94 -2.11
N GLN A 55 14.56 11.17 -2.17
CA GLN A 55 15.23 12.35 -1.60
C GLN A 55 15.16 12.40 -0.08
N SER A 56 14.11 11.85 0.53
CA SER A 56 13.98 11.78 1.99
C SER A 56 14.92 10.73 2.60
N GLN A 57 15.47 9.83 1.79
CA GLN A 57 16.36 8.76 2.22
C GLN A 57 17.82 9.04 1.85
N ARG A 58 18.75 8.58 2.69
CA ARG A 58 20.19 8.61 2.42
C ARG A 58 20.66 7.22 2.03
N PHE A 59 21.18 7.08 0.81
CA PHE A 59 21.73 5.84 0.31
C PHE A 59 23.25 5.87 0.34
N TYR A 60 23.85 4.99 1.14
CA TYR A 60 25.29 4.81 1.18
C TYR A 60 25.76 3.76 0.19
N LYS A 61 24.91 2.82 -0.25
CA LYS A 61 25.24 1.79 -1.24
C LYS A 61 24.27 1.85 -2.41
N VAL A 62 24.76 1.45 -3.59
CA VAL A 62 23.91 1.34 -4.80
C VAL A 62 22.90 0.19 -4.65
N SER A 63 23.27 -0.88 -3.94
CA SER A 63 22.40 -2.02 -3.66
C SER A 63 21.16 -1.63 -2.85
N ASP A 64 21.31 -0.75 -1.86
CA ASP A 64 20.17 -0.28 -1.05
C ASP A 64 19.17 0.51 -1.92
N LEU A 65 19.69 1.35 -2.83
CA LEU A 65 18.88 2.06 -3.81
C LEU A 65 18.17 1.08 -4.76
N GLU A 66 18.87 0.07 -5.26
CA GLU A 66 18.32 -0.96 -6.14
C GLU A 66 17.17 -1.71 -5.48
N TYR A 67 17.32 -2.06 -4.19
CA TYR A 67 16.28 -2.73 -3.41
C TYR A 67 15.00 -1.88 -3.28
N VAL A 68 15.14 -0.58 -2.98
CA VAL A 68 13.99 0.33 -2.90
C VAL A 68 13.31 0.51 -4.25
N LEU A 69 14.09 0.61 -5.33
CA LEU A 69 13.54 0.71 -6.69
C LEU A 69 12.75 -0.54 -7.08
N LYS A 70 13.23 -1.73 -6.72
CA LYS A 70 12.53 -2.99 -6.96
C LYS A 70 11.21 -3.05 -6.20
N GLN A 71 11.20 -2.67 -4.92
CA GLN A 71 9.95 -2.60 -4.14
C GLN A 71 8.95 -1.61 -4.73
N GLN A 72 9.39 -0.43 -5.18
CA GLN A 72 8.49 0.54 -5.79
C GLN A 72 7.90 0.00 -7.10
N GLU A 73 8.69 -0.69 -7.91
CA GLU A 73 8.21 -1.33 -9.14
C GLU A 73 7.17 -2.41 -8.84
N GLU A 74 7.40 -3.26 -7.84
CA GLU A 74 6.46 -4.29 -7.40
C GLU A 74 5.13 -3.68 -6.90
N VAL A 75 5.19 -2.59 -6.14
CA VAL A 75 3.99 -1.85 -5.69
C VAL A 75 3.24 -1.23 -6.88
N ASN A 76 3.95 -0.61 -7.83
CA ASN A 76 3.34 -0.06 -9.05
C ASN A 76 2.73 -1.16 -9.94
N ALA A 77 3.39 -2.31 -10.08
CA ALA A 77 2.89 -3.45 -10.86
C ALA A 77 1.64 -4.06 -10.21
N ASN A 78 1.61 -4.17 -8.87
CA ASN A 78 0.45 -4.66 -8.12
C ASN A 78 -0.74 -3.69 -8.12
N GLY A 79 -0.50 -2.38 -8.30
CA GLY A 79 -1.57 -1.40 -8.52
C GLY A 79 -2.44 -1.72 -9.74
N ASN A 80 -1.88 -2.37 -10.78
CA ASN A 80 -2.62 -2.79 -11.96
C ASN A 80 -3.39 -4.12 -11.78
N TYR A 81 -3.13 -4.88 -10.72
CA TYR A 81 -3.90 -6.08 -10.36
C TYR A 81 -5.01 -5.80 -9.33
N SER A 82 -5.15 -4.55 -8.90
CA SER A 82 -6.24 -4.12 -7.99
C SER A 82 -7.57 -3.90 -8.71
N THR A 83 -7.87 -4.69 -9.75
CA THR A 83 -9.25 -4.96 -10.21
C THR A 83 -9.76 -6.31 -9.74
N ARG A 84 -9.02 -7.07 -8.92
CA ARG A 84 -9.65 -8.12 -8.13
C ARG A 84 -10.32 -7.45 -6.94
N SER A 85 -11.51 -6.89 -7.20
CA SER A 85 -12.50 -6.52 -6.20
C SER A 85 -12.43 -7.51 -5.05
N PRO A 86 -12.42 -7.07 -3.77
CA PRO A 86 -12.66 -7.98 -2.68
C PRO A 86 -13.96 -8.69 -3.02
N THR A 87 -13.87 -9.98 -3.30
CA THR A 87 -15.00 -10.81 -3.70
C THR A 87 -16.08 -10.56 -2.68
N ASN A 88 -17.17 -9.96 -3.15
CA ASN A 88 -18.40 -9.79 -2.42
C ASN A 88 -18.70 -11.16 -1.82
N ARG A 89 -18.47 -11.28 -0.50
CA ARG A 89 -18.95 -12.45 0.23
C ARG A 89 -20.45 -12.21 0.34
N ASP A 90 -21.14 -12.49 -0.76
CA ASP A 90 -22.57 -12.69 -0.80
C ASP A 90 -22.85 -13.83 0.18
N PHE A 91 -23.04 -13.47 1.45
CA PHE A 91 -23.55 -14.34 2.48
C PHE A 91 -25.04 -14.53 2.21
N LYS A 92 -25.34 -15.12 1.05
CA LYS A 92 -26.63 -15.72 0.72
C LYS A 92 -26.73 -16.99 1.55
N THR A 93 -26.98 -16.83 2.84
CA THR A 93 -27.64 -17.87 3.64
C THR A 93 -29.10 -17.91 3.23
N ASP A 94 -29.34 -18.51 2.07
CA ASP A 94 -30.64 -19.01 1.68
C ASP A 94 -30.62 -20.53 1.94
N ASN A 95 -31.59 -20.99 2.75
CA ASN A 95 -31.91 -22.37 3.14
C ASN A 95 -31.22 -22.94 4.38
N VAL A 96 -31.88 -22.86 5.55
CA VAL A 96 -32.63 -24.00 6.12
C VAL A 96 -33.77 -23.45 7.01
N ALA A 97 -35.03 -23.68 6.62
CA ALA A 97 -36.16 -23.52 7.53
C ALA A 97 -36.03 -24.57 8.64
N ARG A 98 -35.64 -24.15 9.85
CA ARG A 98 -35.74 -24.99 11.05
C ARG A 98 -36.81 -24.40 11.95
N ASP A 99 -37.99 -24.98 11.77
CA ASP A 99 -39.10 -25.06 12.71
C ASP A 99 -38.63 -24.84 14.16
N GLY A 100 -39.19 -23.80 14.81
CA GLY A 100 -38.62 -23.26 16.03
C GLY A 100 -39.57 -22.35 16.79
N MET A 101 -40.73 -22.91 17.14
CA MET A 101 -41.57 -22.53 18.28
C MET A 101 -42.19 -21.11 18.30
N ARG A 102 -43.47 -21.09 17.92
CA ARG A 102 -44.42 -20.01 18.19
C ARG A 102 -44.50 -19.74 19.69
N HIS A 103 -43.98 -18.60 20.16
CA HIS A 103 -44.46 -18.03 21.42
C HIS A 103 -45.76 -17.28 21.14
N ARG A 104 -46.87 -18.00 21.30
CA ARG A 104 -48.20 -17.42 21.45
C ARG A 104 -48.59 -17.60 22.92
N ASN A 105 -48.40 -16.57 23.73
CA ASN A 105 -49.45 -16.20 24.67
C ASN A 105 -49.29 -14.75 25.13
N SER A 106 -50.28 -13.97 24.75
CA SER A 106 -50.55 -12.62 25.18
C SER A 106 -51.06 -12.59 26.63
N ASN A 107 -51.12 -11.39 27.20
CA ASN A 107 -51.98 -10.99 28.32
C ASN A 107 -51.42 -11.21 29.73
N ARG A 108 -50.82 -10.16 30.30
CA ARG A 108 -51.21 -9.72 31.64
C ARG A 108 -51.08 -8.20 31.75
N ALA A 109 -52.22 -7.60 32.06
CA ALA A 109 -52.50 -6.18 32.14
C ALA A 109 -52.19 -5.61 33.53
N TYR A 110 -52.13 -4.28 33.58
CA TYR A 110 -51.92 -3.36 34.71
C TYR A 110 -52.60 -3.74 36.04
N VAL A 111 -51.92 -3.47 37.16
CA VAL A 111 -52.52 -2.95 38.40
C VAL A 111 -51.55 -1.94 39.01
N ALA A 112 -52.06 -0.74 39.30
CA ALA A 112 -51.38 0.36 39.97
C ALA A 112 -51.29 0.11 41.48
N GLU A 113 -50.18 0.46 42.11
CA GLU A 113 -50.05 0.59 43.56
C GLU A 113 -50.31 2.05 43.91
N ASP A 114 -51.55 2.37 44.28
CA ASP A 114 -51.89 3.62 44.94
C ASP A 114 -51.94 3.38 46.45
N ASP A 115 -51.21 4.26 47.12
CA ASP A 115 -50.92 4.39 48.54
C ASP A 115 -52.18 4.81 49.32
N GLU A 116 -52.54 4.07 50.37
CA GLU A 116 -53.52 4.58 51.35
C GLU A 116 -53.19 4.12 52.78
N GLY A 117 -52.56 5.02 53.53
CA GLY A 117 -53.10 5.50 54.79
C GLY A 117 -52.86 4.66 56.04
N ALA A 118 -51.68 4.82 56.64
CA ALA A 118 -51.50 4.65 58.09
C ALA A 118 -51.62 6.02 58.78
N ASP A 119 -52.70 6.24 59.53
CA ASP A 119 -52.73 6.76 60.92
C ASP A 119 -54.18 7.12 61.32
N VAL A 120 -54.75 6.45 62.33
CA VAL A 120 -55.19 6.98 63.65
C VAL A 120 -55.77 5.86 64.52
#